data_AF-A0A1G1DE04-F1
#
_entry.id   AF-A0A1G1DE04-F1
#
_cell.length_a   1.000
_cell.length_b   1.000
_cell.length_c   1.000
_cell.angle_alpha   90.00
_cell.angle_beta   90.00
_cell.angle_gamma   90.00
#
_symmetry.space_group_name_H-M   'P 1'
#
loop_
_entity.id
_entity.type
_entity.pdbx_description
1 polymer ?
#
loop_
_entity_poly.entity_id
_entity_poly.type
_entity_poly.pdbx_seq_one_letter_code
_entity_poly.pdbx_strand_id
1 'polypeptide(L)'
;MKKFVSCLFVVSLLLVVPSLVSAADLFVQSVKAPIFSAPSLGSQKIAEAVRGEMLKELEKKGDWYKVSYKDKVGWVSRLLVGTTQPMGKVLLAEEGGEKLEKGARKRASAFTTAAAARGLAEERARLSDKYKVDYKSVEAMETMKISDDEVSKFHEEGVGK
;
A
#
# COMPACT_ATOMS: atom_id res chain seq x y z
N MET A 1 4.86 6.44 70.84
CA MET A 1 4.55 7.17 69.58
C MET A 1 5.44 6.79 68.39
N LYS A 2 6.68 6.31 68.58
CA LYS A 2 7.61 5.89 67.50
C LYS A 2 7.10 4.73 66.60
N LYS A 3 6.26 3.83 67.15
CA LYS A 3 5.70 2.67 66.42
C LYS A 3 4.55 3.03 65.47
N PHE A 4 3.84 4.14 65.72
CA PHE A 4 2.78 4.63 64.83
C PHE A 4 3.34 5.39 63.63
N VAL A 5 4.43 6.16 63.80
CA VAL A 5 5.13 6.85 62.71
C VAL A 5 5.79 5.86 61.74
N SER A 6 6.34 4.76 62.27
CA SER A 6 6.91 3.68 61.44
C SER A 6 5.85 2.94 60.61
N CYS A 7 4.62 2.81 61.11
CA CYS A 7 3.53 2.17 60.36
C CYS A 7 2.98 3.10 59.26
N LEU A 8 2.90 4.41 59.54
CA LEU A 8 2.53 5.44 58.56
C LEU A 8 3.55 5.55 57.41
N PHE A 9 4.84 5.36 57.69
CA PHE A 9 5.90 5.33 56.66
C PHE A 9 5.88 4.04 55.82
N VAL A 10 5.55 2.88 56.42
CA VAL A 10 5.46 1.60 55.71
C VAL A 10 4.21 1.53 54.82
N VAL A 11 3.09 2.14 55.23
CA VAL A 11 1.89 2.28 54.38
C VAL A 11 2.12 3.28 53.23
N SER A 12 2.90 4.34 53.45
CA SER A 12 3.29 5.27 52.37
C SER A 12 4.24 4.64 51.35
N LEU A 13 5.05 3.67 51.75
CA LEU A 13 5.96 2.95 50.86
C LEU A 13 5.24 1.85 50.04
N LEU A 14 4.06 1.39 50.50
CA LEU A 14 3.23 0.38 49.81
C LEU A 14 2.25 0.99 48.79
N LEU A 15 2.15 2.32 48.71
CA LEU A 15 1.28 3.05 47.77
C LEU A 15 1.99 3.48 46.48
N VAL A 16 3.32 3.34 46.43
CA VAL A 16 4.12 3.52 45.21
C VAL A 16 4.38 2.15 44.61
N VAL A 17 3.32 1.41 44.29
CA VAL A 17 3.44 0.27 43.37
C VAL A 17 3.48 0.88 41.98
N PRO A 18 4.62 0.88 41.25
CA PRO A 18 4.59 1.22 39.84
C PRO A 18 3.72 0.16 39.16
N SER A 19 2.55 0.56 38.70
CA SER A 19 1.67 -0.27 37.89
C SER A 19 2.51 -0.86 36.76
N LEU A 20 2.62 -2.19 36.72
CA LEU A 20 3.15 -2.87 35.53
C LEU A 20 2.17 -2.56 34.39
N VAL A 21 2.49 -1.53 33.60
CA VAL A 21 1.83 -1.28 32.33
C VAL A 21 2.18 -2.46 31.44
N SER A 22 1.21 -3.35 31.25
CA SER A 22 1.30 -4.43 30.27
C SER A 22 1.31 -3.79 28.88
N ALA A 23 2.51 -3.56 28.36
CA ALA A 23 2.69 -3.01 27.02
C ALA A 23 2.62 -4.15 26.00
N ALA A 24 1.60 -4.15 25.14
CA ALA A 24 1.52 -5.09 24.04
C ALA A 24 2.30 -4.54 22.83
N ASP A 25 3.07 -5.39 22.16
CA ASP A 25 3.79 -4.99 20.96
C ASP A 25 2.84 -4.96 19.76
N LEU A 26 2.78 -3.81 19.08
CA LEU A 26 2.05 -3.58 17.84
C LEU A 26 3.02 -3.19 16.73
N PHE A 27 2.74 -3.63 15.52
CA PHE A 27 3.53 -3.31 14.33
C PHE A 27 2.72 -2.51 13.34
N VAL A 28 3.35 -1.51 12.72
CA VAL A 28 2.71 -0.68 11.70
C VAL A 28 2.60 -1.47 10.39
N GLN A 29 1.38 -1.62 9.87
CA GLN A 29 1.09 -2.33 8.61
C GLN A 29 1.07 -1.39 7.40
N SER A 30 0.62 -0.15 7.60
CA SER A 30 0.56 0.87 6.54
C SER A 30 1.95 1.40 6.18
N VAL A 31 2.11 1.91 4.95
CA VAL A 31 3.36 2.59 4.51
C VAL A 31 3.73 3.73 5.47
N LYS A 32 2.72 4.48 5.91
CA LYS A 32 2.84 5.58 6.86
C LYS A 32 1.67 5.54 7.82
N ALA A 33 1.95 5.63 9.12
CA ALA A 33 0.97 5.70 10.17
C ALA A 33 1.18 6.98 10.98
N PRO A 34 0.32 8.00 10.81
CA PRO A 34 0.37 9.19 11.63
C PRO A 34 -0.07 8.88 13.07
N ILE A 35 0.68 9.43 14.03
CA ILE A 35 0.39 9.38 15.46
C ILE A 35 -0.13 10.76 15.87
N PHE A 36 -1.31 10.78 16.44
CA PHE A 36 -2.08 11.98 16.77
C PHE A 36 -2.05 12.29 18.28
N SER A 37 -2.33 13.54 18.65
CA SER A 37 -2.42 13.93 20.07
C SER A 37 -3.69 13.45 20.76
N ALA A 38 -4.78 13.30 20.01
CA ALA A 38 -6.07 12.84 20.48
C ALA A 38 -6.61 11.73 19.56
N PRO A 39 -7.59 10.92 20.01
CA PRO A 39 -8.24 9.89 19.18
C PRO A 39 -9.22 10.54 18.17
N SER A 40 -8.71 11.44 17.33
CA SER A 40 -9.44 12.18 16.31
C SER A 40 -8.53 12.50 15.13
N LEU A 41 -9.05 12.30 13.92
CA LEU A 41 -8.34 12.56 12.66
C LEU A 41 -8.02 14.04 12.44
N GLY A 42 -8.76 14.95 13.08
CA GLY A 42 -8.53 16.40 13.00
C GLY A 42 -7.53 16.95 14.02
N SER A 43 -6.99 16.09 14.90
CA SER A 43 -6.03 16.52 15.91
C SER A 43 -4.61 16.66 15.36
N GLN A 44 -3.73 17.30 16.14
CA GLN A 44 -2.37 17.54 15.73
C GLN A 44 -1.58 16.23 15.58
N LYS A 45 -0.84 16.09 14.48
CA LYS A 45 0.11 15.00 14.28
C LYS A 45 1.37 15.24 15.12
N ILE A 46 1.67 14.33 16.05
CA ILE A 46 2.85 14.38 16.93
C ILE A 46 4.05 13.68 16.29
N ALA A 47 3.79 12.56 15.61
CA ALA A 47 4.80 11.73 14.98
C ALA A 47 4.21 10.97 13.78
N GLU A 48 5.08 10.38 12.98
CA GLU A 48 4.71 9.51 11.86
C GLU A 48 5.61 8.28 11.92
N ALA A 49 5.00 7.11 12.01
CA ALA A 49 5.69 5.82 12.01
C ALA A 49 5.61 5.18 10.61
N VAL A 50 6.61 4.39 10.26
CA VAL A 50 6.73 3.72 8.95
C VAL A 50 6.38 2.23 9.10
N ARG A 51 5.98 1.58 8.01
CA ARG A 51 5.71 0.14 7.99
C ARG A 51 6.83 -0.67 8.63
N GLY A 52 6.46 -1.58 9.52
CA GLY A 52 7.39 -2.48 10.22
C GLY A 52 7.99 -1.90 11.51
N GLU A 53 7.77 -0.62 11.82
CA GLU A 53 8.16 -0.09 13.13
C GLU A 53 7.30 -0.68 14.25
N MET A 54 7.95 -0.93 15.38
CA MET A 54 7.35 -1.43 16.60
C MET A 54 6.79 -0.27 17.44
N LEU A 55 5.56 -0.44 17.90
CA LEU A 55 4.82 0.47 18.75
C LEU A 55 4.44 -0.28 20.02
N LYS A 56 4.61 0.36 21.18
CA LYS A 56 4.14 -0.19 22.45
C LYS A 56 2.74 0.29 22.71
N GLU A 57 1.78 -0.62 22.72
CA GLU A 57 0.41 -0.33 23.08
C GLU A 57 0.28 -0.07 24.58
N LEU A 58 -0.36 1.04 24.94
CA LEU A 58 -0.64 1.42 26.32
C LEU A 58 -2.13 1.26 26.67
N GLU A 59 -3.01 1.60 25.73
CA GLU A 59 -4.45 1.63 25.98
C GLU A 59 -5.25 1.50 24.67
N LYS A 60 -6.43 0.86 24.74
CA LYS A 60 -7.39 0.77 23.62
C LYS A 60 -8.59 1.66 23.89
N LYS A 61 -8.93 2.54 22.94
CA LYS A 61 -10.14 3.37 23.01
C LYS A 61 -10.87 3.35 21.66
N GLY A 62 -11.88 2.48 21.55
CA GLY A 62 -12.64 2.31 20.31
C GLY A 62 -11.75 1.92 19.14
N ASP A 63 -11.75 2.74 18.09
CA ASP A 63 -10.94 2.54 16.87
C ASP A 63 -9.51 3.09 16.97
N TRP A 64 -9.08 3.47 18.17
CA TRP A 64 -7.78 4.07 18.42
C TRP A 64 -6.98 3.29 19.46
N TYR A 65 -5.68 3.19 19.23
CA TYR A 65 -4.72 2.68 20.18
C TYR A 65 -3.82 3.80 20.65
N LYS A 66 -3.72 3.95 21.96
CA LYS A 66 -2.72 4.80 22.59
C LYS A 66 -1.42 4.03 22.59
N VAL A 67 -0.42 4.57 21.89
CA VAL A 67 0.87 3.93 21.70
C VAL A 67 2.00 4.84 22.17
N SER A 68 3.07 4.23 22.68
CA SER A 68 4.35 4.89 22.90
C SER A 68 5.29 4.57 21.74
N TYR A 69 5.85 5.62 21.14
CA TYR A 69 6.75 5.57 20.00
C TYR A 69 7.88 6.60 20.18
N LYS A 70 9.14 6.13 20.26
CA LYS A 70 10.33 6.98 20.45
C LYS A 70 10.14 8.02 21.57
N ASP A 71 9.73 7.56 22.74
CA ASP A 71 9.43 8.36 23.95
C ASP A 71 8.27 9.35 23.83
N LYS A 72 7.52 9.32 22.72
CA LYS A 72 6.29 10.11 22.54
C LYS A 72 5.07 9.21 22.69
N VAL A 73 4.09 9.69 23.45
CA VAL A 73 2.80 9.03 23.61
C VAL A 73 1.77 9.71 22.71
N GLY A 74 1.03 8.92 21.94
CA GLY A 74 -0.05 9.44 21.11
C GLY A 74 -1.02 8.35 20.67
N TRP A 75 -1.93 8.72 19.77
CA TRP A 75 -3.01 7.86 19.29
C TRP A 75 -2.76 7.47 17.84
N VAL A 76 -2.84 6.18 17.56
CA VAL A 76 -2.79 5.61 16.22
C VAL A 76 -4.10 4.91 15.91
N SER A 77 -4.56 5.00 14.67
CA SER A 77 -5.77 4.28 14.25
C SER A 77 -5.52 2.77 14.22
N ARG A 78 -6.46 2.00 14.76
CA ARG A 78 -6.44 0.53 14.78
C ARG A 78 -6.24 -0.09 13.40
N LEU A 79 -6.73 0.56 12.34
CA LEU A 79 -6.63 0.07 10.96
C LEU A 79 -5.20 0.08 10.41
N LEU A 80 -4.29 0.84 11.03
CA LEU A 80 -2.93 1.04 10.52
C LEU A 80 -1.90 0.12 11.18
N VAL A 81 -2.31 -0.60 12.23
CA VAL A 81 -1.43 -1.41 13.07
C VAL A 81 -1.98 -2.82 13.27
N GLY A 82 -1.10 -3.77 13.54
CA GLY A 82 -1.46 -5.16 13.79
C GLY A 82 -0.41 -5.87 14.63
N THR A 83 -0.76 -7.02 15.19
CA THR A 83 0.15 -7.83 16.03
C THR A 83 1.17 -8.60 15.22
N THR A 84 0.95 -8.79 13.92
CA THR A 84 1.85 -9.51 13.03
C THR A 84 2.96 -8.58 12.54
N GLN A 85 4.23 -8.96 12.69
CA GLN A 85 5.32 -8.23 12.05
C GLN A 85 5.17 -8.36 10.52
N PRO A 86 5.03 -7.26 9.77
CA PRO A 86 5.18 -7.34 8.32
C PRO A 86 6.65 -7.65 8.08
N MET A 87 6.97 -8.92 7.78
CA MET A 87 8.34 -9.32 7.49
C MET A 87 8.87 -8.38 6.40
N GLY A 88 9.89 -7.59 6.78
CA GLY A 88 10.62 -6.76 5.84
C GLY A 88 11.08 -7.64 4.69
N LYS A 89 11.09 -7.08 3.48
CA LYS A 89 11.65 -7.70 2.28
C LYS A 89 12.92 -8.43 2.71
N VAL A 90 12.91 -9.76 2.70
CA VAL A 90 14.13 -10.54 2.93
C VAL A 90 15.03 -10.14 1.77
N LEU A 91 15.95 -9.22 2.04
CA LEU A 91 17.02 -8.89 1.13
C LEU A 91 17.93 -10.11 1.14
N LEU A 92 17.59 -11.10 0.32
CA LEU A 92 18.59 -11.96 -0.29
C LEU A 92 19.49 -10.98 -1.04
N ALA A 93 20.60 -10.61 -0.42
CA ALA A 93 21.52 -9.63 -0.98
C ALA A 93 22.04 -10.14 -2.31
N GLU A 94 21.60 -9.52 -3.40
CA GLU A 94 22.48 -9.17 -4.49
C GLU A 94 22.66 -7.66 -4.39
N GLU A 95 23.91 -7.25 -4.25
CA GLU A 95 24.33 -5.86 -4.21
C GLU A 95 23.91 -5.17 -5.52
N GLY A 96 22.89 -4.33 -5.42
CA GLY A 96 22.41 -3.53 -6.54
C GLY A 96 21.67 -2.33 -6.00
N GLY A 97 22.41 -1.38 -5.44
CA GLY A 97 21.88 -0.11 -4.95
C GLY A 97 21.31 0.73 -6.08
N GLU A 98 20.09 0.43 -6.55
CA GLU A 98 19.32 1.37 -7.35
C GLU A 98 18.55 2.30 -6.41
N LYS A 99 19.22 3.40 -6.06
CA LYS A 99 18.57 4.65 -5.70
C LYS A 99 17.55 4.95 -6.80
N LEU A 100 16.26 4.86 -6.47
CA LEU A 100 15.16 5.29 -7.33
C LEU A 100 15.30 6.80 -7.57
N GLU A 101 16.17 7.16 -8.49
CA GLU A 101 16.22 8.50 -9.08
C GLU A 101 14.84 8.77 -9.65
N LYS A 102 14.32 9.95 -9.32
CA LYS A 102 13.04 10.49 -9.76
C LYS A 102 13.09 10.72 -11.28
N GLY A 103 13.05 9.65 -12.05
CA GLY A 103 12.88 9.67 -13.49
C GLY A 103 11.44 10.04 -13.79
N ALA A 104 11.24 11.31 -14.17
CA ALA A 104 9.99 11.82 -14.71
C ALA A 104 9.33 10.76 -15.62
N ARG A 105 8.03 10.53 -15.38
CA ARG A 105 7.16 9.69 -16.22
C ARG A 105 7.46 9.97 -17.70
N LYS A 106 8.25 9.11 -18.34
CA LYS A 106 8.45 9.20 -19.80
C LYS A 106 7.09 8.92 -20.41
N ARG A 107 6.47 9.92 -21.03
CA ARG A 107 5.15 9.79 -21.65
C ARG A 107 5.17 8.59 -22.59
N ALA A 108 4.15 7.73 -22.47
CA ALA A 108 3.92 6.58 -23.34
C ALA A 108 4.00 6.92 -24.85
N SER A 109 3.75 8.18 -25.20
CA SER A 109 3.75 8.67 -26.59
C SER A 109 5.12 8.61 -27.29
N ALA A 110 6.24 8.62 -26.57
CA ALA A 110 7.56 8.55 -27.21
C ALA A 110 7.87 7.14 -27.75
N PHE A 111 7.29 6.10 -27.15
CA PHE A 111 7.45 4.71 -27.61
C PHE A 111 6.53 4.40 -28.79
N THR A 112 5.31 4.93 -28.79
CA THR A 112 4.35 4.72 -29.88
C THR A 112 4.79 5.36 -31.20
N THR A 113 5.49 6.49 -31.17
CA THR A 113 6.00 7.14 -32.39
C THR A 113 7.08 6.30 -33.08
N ALA A 114 7.99 5.68 -32.32
CA ALA A 114 9.05 4.85 -32.89
C ALA A 114 8.53 3.48 -33.38
N ALA A 115 7.53 2.91 -32.69
CA ALA A 115 6.89 1.64 -33.07
C ALA A 115 5.97 1.79 -34.29
N ALA A 116 5.24 2.90 -34.41
CA ALA A 116 4.39 3.18 -35.58
C ALA A 116 5.20 3.33 -36.88
N ALA A 117 6.43 3.85 -36.80
CA ALA A 117 7.29 4.07 -37.96
C ALA A 117 7.92 2.79 -38.55
N ARG A 118 8.05 1.70 -37.76
CA ARG A 118 8.67 0.43 -38.21
C ARG A 118 7.68 -0.71 -38.47
N GLY A 119 6.41 -0.51 -38.18
CA GLY A 119 5.37 -1.52 -38.38
C GLY A 119 5.26 -2.51 -37.21
N LEU A 120 4.03 -2.79 -36.80
CA LEU A 120 3.65 -3.62 -35.64
C LEU A 120 3.93 -5.14 -35.79
N ALA A 121 4.63 -5.58 -36.83
CA ALA A 121 4.82 -7.00 -37.13
C ALA A 121 5.85 -7.66 -36.19
N GLU A 122 6.98 -6.99 -35.94
CA GLU A 122 8.12 -7.57 -35.22
C GLU A 122 7.91 -7.60 -33.69
N GLU A 123 7.09 -6.68 -33.16
CA GLU A 123 6.75 -6.62 -31.73
C GLU A 123 5.61 -7.58 -31.35
N ARG A 124 4.79 -8.01 -32.31
CA ARG A 124 3.73 -9.03 -32.10
C ARG A 124 4.29 -10.43 -31.84
N ALA A 125 5.40 -10.79 -32.49
CA ALA A 125 6.04 -12.10 -32.31
C ALA A 125 6.55 -12.33 -30.88
N ARG A 126 6.88 -11.26 -30.15
CA ARG A 126 7.32 -11.36 -28.73
C ARG A 126 6.17 -11.38 -27.74
N LEU A 127 5.00 -10.84 -28.12
CA LEU A 127 3.81 -10.78 -27.27
C LEU A 127 2.92 -12.03 -27.42
N SER A 128 2.98 -12.70 -28.59
CA SER A 128 2.23 -13.92 -28.88
C SER A 128 2.55 -15.09 -27.94
N ASP A 129 3.82 -15.23 -27.56
CA ASP A 129 4.29 -16.35 -26.73
C ASP A 129 3.74 -16.32 -25.30
N LYS A 130 3.39 -15.14 -24.78
CA LYS A 130 2.91 -14.98 -23.40
C LYS A 130 1.40 -15.17 -23.24
N TYR A 131 0.61 -14.90 -24.29
CA TYR A 131 -0.85 -14.78 -24.15
C TYR A 131 -1.69 -15.69 -25.04
N LYS A 132 -1.09 -16.61 -25.83
CA LYS A 132 -1.83 -17.51 -26.76
C LYS A 132 -2.93 -16.74 -27.52
N VAL A 133 -2.58 -15.59 -28.06
CA VAL A 133 -3.55 -14.73 -28.75
C VAL A 133 -3.72 -15.24 -30.17
N ASP A 134 -4.97 -15.47 -30.59
CA ASP A 134 -5.29 -16.12 -31.85
C ASP A 134 -5.25 -15.12 -33.03
N TYR A 135 -4.02 -14.74 -33.41
CA TYR A 135 -3.77 -13.77 -34.48
C TYR A 135 -4.23 -14.24 -35.86
N LYS A 136 -4.34 -15.55 -36.07
CA LYS A 136 -4.82 -16.13 -37.33
C LYS A 136 -6.26 -15.71 -37.62
N SER A 137 -7.07 -15.60 -36.57
CA SER A 137 -8.46 -15.13 -36.64
C SER A 137 -8.55 -13.64 -36.96
N VAL A 138 -7.61 -12.83 -36.47
CA VAL A 138 -7.54 -11.38 -36.78
C VAL A 138 -7.09 -11.15 -38.22
N GLU A 139 -6.07 -11.89 -38.68
CA GLU A 139 -5.61 -11.83 -40.06
C GLU A 139 -6.71 -12.26 -41.05
N ALA A 140 -7.51 -13.27 -40.70
CA ALA A 140 -8.68 -13.67 -41.48
C ALA A 140 -9.72 -12.55 -41.58
N MET A 141 -9.95 -11.77 -40.51
CA MET A 141 -10.86 -10.63 -40.52
C MET A 141 -10.28 -9.44 -41.31
N GLU A 142 -8.98 -9.19 -41.24
CA GLU A 142 -8.31 -8.10 -41.96
C GLU A 142 -8.17 -8.38 -43.47
N THR A 143 -8.15 -9.66 -43.87
CA THR A 143 -8.09 -10.07 -45.28
C THR A 143 -9.45 -10.16 -45.94
N MET A 144 -10.55 -10.18 -45.17
CA MET A 144 -11.89 -10.04 -45.70
C MET A 144 -12.09 -8.62 -46.23
N LYS A 145 -12.10 -8.50 -47.56
CA LYS A 145 -12.49 -7.27 -48.26
C LYS A 145 -13.93 -7.43 -48.71
N ILE A 146 -14.82 -6.63 -48.12
CA ILE A 146 -16.21 -6.52 -48.58
C ILE A 146 -16.17 -5.72 -49.89
N SER A 147 -16.81 -6.24 -50.94
CA SER A 147 -16.87 -5.52 -52.21
C SER A 147 -17.92 -4.40 -52.15
N ASP A 148 -17.69 -3.32 -52.89
CA ASP A 148 -18.63 -2.19 -52.93
C ASP A 148 -20.04 -2.61 -53.41
N ASP A 149 -20.13 -3.67 -54.20
CA ASP A 149 -21.39 -4.28 -54.64
C ASP A 149 -22.16 -4.96 -53.48
N GLU A 150 -21.45 -5.61 -52.56
CA GLU A 150 -22.03 -6.26 -51.37
C GLU A 150 -22.52 -5.21 -50.36
N VAL A 151 -21.79 -4.10 -50.21
CA VAL A 151 -22.22 -2.93 -49.42
C VAL A 151 -23.48 -2.30 -50.01
N SER A 152 -23.54 -2.15 -51.33
CA SER A 152 -24.68 -1.54 -52.01
C SER A 152 -25.94 -2.40 -51.88
N LYS A 153 -25.80 -3.71 -52.04
CA LYS A 153 -26.90 -4.67 -51.88
C LYS A 153 -27.41 -4.72 -50.42
N PHE A 154 -26.51 -4.63 -49.45
CA PHE A 154 -26.88 -4.53 -48.03
C PHE A 154 -27.68 -3.25 -47.72
N HIS A 155 -27.35 -2.12 -48.35
CA HIS A 155 -28.13 -0.89 -48.21
C HIS A 155 -29.54 -1.00 -48.83
N GLU A 156 -29.68 -1.68 -49.96
CA GLU A 156 -30.98 -1.88 -50.63
C GLU A 156 -31.88 -2.90 -49.91
N GLU A 157 -31.31 -3.96 -49.34
CA GLU A 157 -32.07 -5.02 -48.63
C GLU A 157 -32.25 -4.72 -47.12
N GLY A 158 -31.30 -3.99 -46.50
CA GLY A 158 -31.26 -3.72 -45.06
C GLY A 158 -32.00 -2.46 -44.60
N VAL A 159 -32.28 -1.52 -45.51
CA VAL A 159 -33.17 -0.38 -45.24
C VAL A 159 -34.56 -0.77 -45.75
N GLY A 160 -35.30 -1.47 -44.90
CA GLY A 160 -36.63 -1.98 -45.22
C GLY A 160 -37.56 -0.93 -45.86
N LYS A 161 -38.28 -1.38 -46.90
CA LYS A 161 -39.66 -0.93 -47.09
C LYS A 161 -40.55 -1.60 -46.07
#